data_AF-A0A212CQD7-F1
#
_entry.id   AF-A0A212CQD7-F1
#
_cell.length_a   1.000
_cell.length_b   1.000
_cell.length_c   1.000
_cell.angle_alpha   90.00
_cell.angle_beta   90.00
_cell.angle_gamma   90.00
#
_symmetry.space_group_name_H-M   'P 1'
#
loop_
_entity.id
_entity.type
_entity.pdbx_description
1 polymer ?
#
loop_
_entity_poly.entity_id
_entity_poly.type
_entity_poly.pdbx_seq_one_letter_code
_entity_poly.pdbx_strand_id
1 'polypeptide(L)'
;MPRYCLSGDTVNVVSRRESSSLPLRIQVSQSTAGILLALGGYDLQKRGTIPVKGKGEQTKFWLKGKEDFTIPLPEFAEEEAEVPEIF
;
A
#
# COMPACT_ATOMS: atom_id res chain seq x y z
N MET A 1 0.56 33.20 -8.90
CA MET A 1 1.46 32.41 -8.03
C MET A 1 1.70 31.06 -8.69
N PRO A 2 2.95 30.68 -8.99
CA PRO A 2 3.24 29.38 -9.60
C PRO A 2 2.95 28.24 -8.60
N ARG A 3 2.31 27.16 -9.07
CA ARG A 3 2.11 25.91 -8.33
C ARG A 3 2.84 24.79 -9.06
N TYR A 4 3.56 23.96 -8.31
CA TYR A 4 4.22 22.77 -8.84
C TYR A 4 3.28 21.56 -8.73
N CYS A 5 3.16 20.80 -9.80
CA CYS A 5 2.39 19.55 -9.84
C CYS A 5 3.29 18.40 -10.31
N LEU A 6 3.12 17.23 -9.71
CA LEU A 6 3.73 15.99 -10.19
C LEU A 6 2.79 15.31 -11.20
N SER A 7 3.35 14.67 -12.22
CA SER A 7 2.59 14.01 -13.29
C SER A 7 3.28 12.73 -13.74
N GLY A 8 2.51 11.77 -14.25
CA GLY A 8 3.01 10.50 -14.79
C GLY A 8 2.31 9.27 -14.21
N ASP A 9 2.69 8.09 -14.71
CA ASP A 9 2.01 6.83 -14.35
C ASP A 9 2.15 6.47 -12.87
N THR A 10 3.25 6.85 -12.25
CA THR A 10 3.48 6.59 -10.82
C THR A 10 2.42 7.29 -9.97
N VAL A 11 2.11 8.56 -10.24
CA VAL A 11 1.08 9.29 -9.48
C VAL A 11 -0.31 8.73 -9.74
N ASN A 12 -0.60 8.28 -10.98
CA ASN A 12 -1.87 7.62 -11.30
C ASN A 12 -2.03 6.27 -10.58
N VAL A 13 -0.98 5.46 -10.53
CA VAL A 13 -0.99 4.16 -9.84
C VAL A 13 -1.11 4.35 -8.32
N VAL A 14 -0.43 5.34 -7.76
CA VAL A 14 -0.51 5.65 -6.32
C VAL A 14 -1.90 6.16 -5.97
N SER A 15 -2.48 7.06 -6.75
CA SER A 15 -3.84 7.56 -6.54
C SER A 15 -4.89 6.43 -6.56
N ARG A 16 -4.78 5.50 -7.52
CA ARG A 16 -5.66 4.30 -7.57
C ARG A 16 -5.39 3.31 -6.43
N ARG A 17 -4.17 3.29 -5.87
CA ARG A 17 -3.85 2.45 -4.72
C ARG A 17 -4.51 3.01 -3.47
N GLU A 18 -4.31 4.31 -3.22
CA GLU A 18 -4.90 5.05 -2.12
C GLU A 18 -6.43 4.95 -2.11
N SER A 19 -7.08 5.08 -3.26
CA SER A 19 -8.55 4.94 -3.36
C SER A 19 -9.07 3.56 -2.94
N SER A 20 -8.22 2.53 -2.97
CA SER A 20 -8.54 1.15 -2.54
C SER A 20 -7.96 0.81 -1.16
N SER A 21 -7.41 1.80 -0.46
CA SER A 21 -6.79 1.63 0.85
C SER A 21 -7.83 1.66 1.97
N LEU A 22 -7.48 1.07 3.10
CA LEU A 22 -8.31 1.10 4.30
C LEU A 22 -7.82 2.21 5.22
N PRO A 23 -8.72 2.85 5.98
CA PRO A 23 -8.36 3.90 6.91
C PRO A 23 -7.32 3.40 7.91
N LEU A 24 -6.40 4.29 8.30
CA LEU A 24 -5.33 4.01 9.27
C LEU A 24 -4.38 2.87 8.87
N ARG A 25 -4.30 2.52 7.59
CA ARG A 25 -3.36 1.51 7.07
C ARG A 25 -2.46 2.07 5.99
N ILE A 26 -1.22 1.58 5.97
CA ILE A 26 -0.24 1.96 4.96
C ILE A 26 -0.12 0.84 3.93
N GLN A 27 -0.53 1.13 2.70
CA GLN A 27 -0.45 0.19 1.59
C GLN A 27 0.84 0.34 0.81
N VAL A 28 1.57 -0.77 0.62
CA VAL A 28 2.84 -0.81 -0.11
C VAL A 28 2.77 -1.71 -1.33
N SER A 29 3.46 -1.32 -2.41
CA SER A 29 3.64 -2.15 -3.59
C SER A 29 4.66 -3.24 -3.34
N GLN A 30 4.62 -4.30 -4.15
CA GLN A 30 5.64 -5.36 -4.12
C GLN A 30 7.07 -4.85 -4.22
N SER A 31 7.33 -3.86 -5.08
CA SER A 31 8.65 -3.23 -5.21
C SER A 31 9.12 -2.60 -3.90
N THR A 32 8.26 -1.83 -3.24
CA THR A 32 8.57 -1.18 -1.97
C THR A 32 8.69 -2.20 -0.84
N ALA A 33 7.83 -3.22 -0.82
CA ALA A 33 7.91 -4.31 0.14
C ALA A 33 9.25 -5.06 0.05
N GLY A 34 9.75 -5.33 -1.16
CA GLY A 34 11.06 -5.95 -1.34
C GLY A 34 12.21 -5.11 -0.78
N ILE A 35 12.15 -3.79 -0.94
CA ILE A 35 13.14 -2.87 -0.37
C ILE A 35 13.05 -2.86 1.16
N LEU A 36 11.84 -2.81 1.73
CA LEU A 36 11.64 -2.82 3.18
C LEU A 36 12.09 -4.14 3.82
N LEU A 37 11.84 -5.27 3.16
CA LEU A 37 12.35 -6.57 3.60
C LEU A 37 13.88 -6.63 3.57
N ALA A 38 14.50 -6.05 2.53
CA ALA A 38 15.96 -5.99 2.43
C ALA A 38 16.59 -5.05 3.48
N LEU A 39 15.91 -3.98 3.86
CA LEU A 39 16.33 -3.09 4.96
C LEU A 39 16.20 -3.77 6.34
N GLY A 40 15.23 -4.67 6.49
CA GLY A 40 14.96 -5.35 7.76
C GLY A 40 14.18 -4.49 8.75
N GLY A 41 13.60 -5.15 9.76
CA GLY A 41 12.90 -4.50 10.85
C GLY A 41 11.51 -3.94 10.51
N TYR A 42 10.90 -4.32 9.39
CA TYR A 42 9.55 -3.91 9.02
C TYR A 42 8.61 -5.12 8.99
N ASP A 43 7.44 -4.99 9.63
CA ASP A 43 6.39 -6.01 9.59
C ASP A 43 5.44 -5.75 8.41
N LEU A 44 5.36 -6.71 7.49
CA LEU A 44 4.61 -6.61 6.25
C LEU A 44 3.63 -7.78 6.14
N GLN A 45 2.33 -7.47 6.00
CA GLN A 45 1.29 -8.45 5.74
C GLN A 45 0.89 -8.45 4.27
N LYS A 46 0.93 -9.61 3.62
CA LYS A 46 0.44 -9.76 2.24
C LYS A 46 -1.08 -9.63 2.22
N ARG A 47 -1.62 -8.69 1.43
CA ARG A 47 -3.06 -8.50 1.21
C ARG A 47 -3.62 -9.43 0.14
N GLY A 48 -2.79 -9.77 -0.85
CA GLY A 48 -3.19 -10.52 -2.04
C GLY A 48 -2.82 -9.78 -3.32
N THR A 49 -3.33 -10.31 -4.44
CA THR A 49 -3.07 -9.79 -5.78
C THR A 49 -4.34 -9.11 -6.30
N ILE A 50 -4.21 -7.87 -6.77
CA ILE A 50 -5.34 -7.07 -7.26
C ILE A 50 -5.07 -6.70 -8.71
N PRO A 51 -6.04 -6.88 -9.62
CA PRO A 51 -5.89 -6.44 -11.00
C PRO A 51 -5.84 -4.91 -11.07
N VAL A 52 -4.83 -4.39 -11.75
CA VAL A 52 -4.67 -2.95 -12.02
C VAL A 52 -4.80 -2.74 -13.51
N LYS A 53 -5.81 -1.98 -13.91
CA LYS A 53 -6.07 -1.61 -15.32
C LYS A 53 -4.81 -1.05 -15.99
N GLY A 54 -4.33 -1.75 -17.01
CA GLY A 54 -3.13 -1.40 -17.79
C GLY A 54 -1.79 -1.87 -17.21
N LYS A 55 -1.76 -2.48 -16.01
CA LYS A 55 -0.53 -3.03 -15.40
C LYS A 55 -0.62 -4.51 -15.01
N GLY A 56 -1.77 -5.15 -15.26
CA GLY A 56 -2.01 -6.54 -14.91
C GLY A 56 -2.18 -6.73 -13.40
N GLU A 57 -1.87 -7.92 -12.93
CA GLU A 57 -1.98 -8.29 -11.53
C GLU A 57 -0.83 -7.72 -10.68
N GLN A 58 -1.17 -7.00 -9.61
CA GLN A 58 -0.17 -6.48 -8.66
C GLN A 58 -0.42 -6.98 -7.25
N THR A 59 0.62 -7.58 -6.66
CA THR A 59 0.62 -7.95 -5.25
C THR A 59 0.78 -6.71 -4.37
N LYS A 60 -0.07 -6.63 -3.35
CA LYS A 60 -0.12 -5.53 -2.38
C LYS A 60 0.19 -6.03 -0.98
N PHE A 61 0.82 -5.17 -0.19
CA PHE A 61 1.21 -5.44 1.19
C PHE A 61 0.69 -4.33 2.11
N TRP A 62 0.40 -4.68 3.35
CA TRP A 62 0.15 -3.76 4.44
C TRP A 62 1.41 -3.65 5.30
N LEU A 63 1.81 -2.43 5.63
CA LEU A 63 2.84 -2.20 6.63
C LEU A 63 2.17 -2.15 8.01
N LYS A 64 2.49 -3.15 8.84
CA LYS A 64 1.94 -3.30 10.19
C LYS A 64 2.72 -2.57 11.25
N GLY A 65 4.03 -2.43 11.06
CA GLY A 65 4.88 -1.82 12.06
C GLY A 65 6.35 -1.90 11.69
N LYS A 66 7.16 -1.40 12.61
CA LYS A 66 8.62 -1.45 12.54
C LYS A 66 9.16 -1.85 13.90
N GLU A 67 10.22 -2.65 13.90
CA GLU A 67 11.06 -2.87 15.08
C GLU A 67 11.53 -1.48 15.59
N ASP A 68 11.56 -1.32 16.92
CA ASP A 68 11.84 -0.06 17.63
C ASP A 68 10.76 1.04 17.53
N PHE A 69 9.59 0.75 16.96
CA PHE A 69 8.45 1.68 17.01
C PHE A 69 7.67 1.52 18.32
N THR A 70 7.94 2.39 19.28
CA THR A 70 7.37 2.33 20.64
C THR A 70 6.00 2.99 20.80
N ILE A 71 5.50 3.66 19.75
CA ILE A 71 4.20 4.30 19.76
C ILE A 71 3.14 3.24 19.45
N PRO A 72 2.07 3.12 20.26
CA PRO A 72 1.02 2.14 20.01
C PRO A 72 0.37 2.41 18.65
N LEU A 73 0.32 1.37 17.81
CA LEU A 73 -0.31 1.43 16.50
C LEU A 73 -1.80 1.08 16.63
N PRO A 74 -2.67 1.66 15.77
CA PRO A 74 -4.07 1.28 15.74
C PRO A 74 -4.22 -0.20 15.40
N GLU A 75 -5.19 -0.87 16.03
CA GLU A 75 -5.46 -2.28 15.79
C GLU A 75 -5.88 -2.53 14.34
N PHE A 76 -5.26 -3.52 13.72
CA PHE A 76 -5.68 -4.02 12.41
C PHE A 76 -6.87 -4.95 12.60
N ALA A 77 -8.10 -4.40 12.59
CA ALA A 77 -9.30 -5.25 12.53
C ALA A 77 -9.21 -6.12 11.26
N GLU A 78 -9.30 -7.44 11.37
CA GLU A 78 -9.34 -8.35 10.21
C GLU A 78 -10.70 -8.24 9.51
N GLU A 79 -11.06 -7.06 9.02
CA GLU A 79 -12.10 -6.96 8.02
C GLU A 79 -11.50 -7.50 6.72
N GLU A 80 -11.97 -8.70 6.33
CA GLU A 80 -11.77 -9.24 4.99
C GLU A 80 -12.09 -8.13 4.00
N ALA A 81 -11.05 -7.62 3.36
CA ALA A 81 -11.22 -6.63 2.33
C ALA A 81 -11.91 -7.33 1.16
N GLU A 82 -13.25 -7.29 1.13
CA GLU A 82 -14.01 -7.49 -0.10
C GLU A 82 -13.30 -6.66 -1.16
N VAL A 83 -12.83 -7.33 -2.20
CA VAL A 83 -12.14 -6.68 -3.31
C VAL A 83 -13.22 -5.87 -4.02
N PRO A 84 -13.30 -4.52 -3.90
CA PRO A 84 -14.23 -3.81 -4.74
C PRO A 84 -13.75 -4.01 -6.18
N GLU A 85 -14.63 -4.51 -7.04
CA GLU A 85 -14.39 -4.56 -8.48
C GLU A 85 -14.21 -3.12 -8.98
N ILE A 86 -12.96 -2.70 -9.13
CA ILE A 86 -12.65 -1.39 -9.72
C ILE A 86 -12.67 -1.57 -11.25
N PHE A 87 -13.73 -1.11 -11.90
CA PHE A 87 -13.91 -1.02 -13.36
C PHE A 87 -12.84 -0.12 -14.06
#